data_AF-A0A7J5EBM5-F1
#
_entry.id   AF-A0A7J5EBM5-F1
#
_cell.length_a   1.000
_cell.length_b   1.000
_cell.length_c   1.000
_cell.angle_alpha   90.00
_cell.angle_beta   90.00
_cell.angle_gamma   90.00
#
_symmetry.space_group_name_H-M   'P 1'
#
loop_
_entity.id
_entity.type
_entity.pdbx_description
1 polymer ?
#
loop_
_entity_poly.entity_id
_entity_poly.type
_entity_poly.pdbx_seq_one_letter_code
_entity_poly.pdbx_strand_id
1 'polypeptide(L)'
;MSKIFLYSFILKLLLCSYTQSQTPRGADSASVKNESLVFFSYKITELPIEDALLFIANKSNIKIAFSKDVFPSGKKINLDIKNVSPEEAIEKIIKGTNTSLVAVSKDIYVIKTKEILKPTGSIRGLATDSTNGEALAFANVFIEGLNRGASTNNKGIFIITAVPPGEYIIVVSYVGYKPQKILAVVAEEKMTHIDFRLSPNTIEIQTVEKVGEKMPESNATDLGLERITVKDLEKIPQSVESDIFRSLQYIPGVKAAGDISARFYVRGSPSNQNLILLNSIPIYHPFHSLGMFSSIDPEMINNIEFYKGGYPVEYGGALSSITKLITKDGNKYNISAKAQASMLTGKASLEGPLGEGSFLITGRKSYNTDILKYFFDDKNLPINFYDMSLGLNFPNVFPNGNVKIFGYISNDILNNTDLREADFNWKNKLIGVNWFQLTESPMFVEVNFYYSKFEGEIEPNLSSVRPQNNSIDDITMDVNLR
;
A
#
# COMPACT_ATOMS: atom_id res chain seq x y z
N MET A 1 -17.65 12.80 -18.51
CA MET A 1 -16.20 12.94 -18.28
C MET A 1 -15.95 14.15 -17.39
N SER A 2 -15.97 13.97 -16.08
CA SER A 2 -15.30 14.91 -15.17
C SER A 2 -13.97 14.27 -14.78
N LYS A 3 -12.88 15.02 -14.91
CA LYS A 3 -11.58 14.63 -14.34
C LYS A 3 -11.71 14.77 -12.84
N ILE A 4 -11.91 13.66 -12.14
CA ILE A 4 -11.86 13.63 -10.67
C ILE A 4 -10.37 13.63 -10.30
N PHE A 5 -9.90 14.77 -9.84
CA PHE A 5 -8.63 14.87 -9.12
C PHE A 5 -8.83 14.24 -7.74
N LEU A 6 -8.09 13.17 -7.44
CA LEU A 6 -7.94 12.64 -6.09
C LEU A 6 -7.23 13.70 -5.23
N TYR A 7 -7.91 14.23 -4.23
CA TYR A 7 -7.28 15.02 -3.18
C TYR A 7 -7.15 14.13 -1.93
N SER A 8 -5.92 13.75 -1.58
CA SER A 8 -5.60 13.31 -0.23
C SER A 8 -5.57 14.56 0.66
N PHE A 9 -6.38 14.59 1.72
CA PHE A 9 -6.46 15.71 2.66
C PHE A 9 -5.88 15.24 4.00
N ILE A 10 -4.59 15.48 4.22
CA ILE A 10 -3.94 15.20 5.52
C ILE A 10 -4.21 16.41 6.44
N LEU A 11 -5.07 16.26 7.44
CA LEU A 11 -5.25 17.25 8.49
C LEU A 11 -4.32 16.94 9.66
N LYS A 12 -3.05 17.37 9.58
CA LYS A 12 -2.11 17.33 10.71
C LYS A 12 -2.44 18.47 11.68
N LEU A 13 -3.06 18.14 12.82
CA LEU A 13 -3.24 19.06 13.94
C LEU A 13 -1.94 19.14 14.77
N LEU A 14 -0.99 19.96 14.30
CA LEU A 14 0.18 20.39 15.08
C LEU A 14 -0.19 21.68 15.82
N LEU A 15 -0.30 21.63 17.15
CA LEU A 15 -0.35 22.84 17.99
C LEU A 15 1.04 23.50 18.01
N CYS A 16 1.32 24.31 16.98
CA CYS A 16 2.45 25.23 16.97
C CYS A 16 2.05 26.49 16.19
N SER A 17 1.95 27.62 16.89
CA SER A 17 1.59 28.91 16.32
C SER A 17 2.78 29.52 15.60
N TYR A 18 2.73 29.56 14.27
CA TYR A 18 3.55 30.45 13.46
C TYR A 18 2.74 30.93 12.25
N THR A 19 2.42 32.23 12.22
CA THR A 19 1.70 32.90 11.14
C THR A 19 2.70 33.41 10.12
N GLN A 20 2.59 32.96 8.87
CA GLN A 20 3.19 33.65 7.74
C GLN A 20 2.21 33.64 6.57
N SER A 21 1.65 34.81 6.28
CA SER A 21 0.84 35.04 5.09
C SER A 21 1.76 35.25 3.89
N GLN A 22 1.58 34.43 2.85
CA GLN A 22 2.10 34.75 1.52
C GLN A 22 0.92 35.04 0.59
N THR A 23 0.88 36.26 0.08
CA THR A 23 0.00 36.68 -1.00
C THR A 23 0.55 36.16 -2.33
N PRO A 24 -0.28 35.60 -3.23
CA PRO A 24 0.16 35.32 -4.59
C PRO A 24 0.39 36.63 -5.36
N ARG A 25 1.59 36.80 -5.92
CA ARG A 25 1.95 37.84 -6.89
C ARG A 25 1.36 37.50 -8.26
N GLY A 26 0.66 38.48 -8.85
CA GLY A 26 0.63 38.74 -10.30
C GLY A 26 -0.04 37.69 -11.18
N ALA A 27 -1.36 37.81 -11.37
CA ALA A 27 -1.99 37.35 -12.61
C ALA A 27 -2.04 38.55 -13.57
N ASP A 28 -1.12 38.60 -14.52
CA ASP A 28 -1.21 39.52 -15.65
C ASP A 28 -2.46 39.18 -16.47
N SER A 29 -3.28 40.21 -16.72
CA SER A 29 -4.43 40.15 -17.60
C SER A 29 -3.95 39.97 -19.04
N ALA A 30 -3.91 38.73 -19.52
CA ALA A 30 -3.80 38.45 -20.93
C ALA A 30 -5.05 38.98 -21.65
N SER A 31 -4.89 40.07 -22.40
CA SER A 31 -5.90 40.59 -23.32
C SER A 31 -6.25 39.53 -24.36
N VAL A 32 -7.48 39.02 -24.31
CA VAL A 32 -8.04 38.17 -25.37
C VAL A 32 -8.21 39.03 -26.62
N LYS A 33 -7.36 38.81 -27.63
CA LYS A 33 -7.64 39.32 -28.98
C LYS A 33 -8.90 38.62 -29.48
N ASN A 34 -9.90 39.41 -29.87
CA ASN A 34 -11.06 38.92 -30.59
C ASN A 34 -10.59 38.28 -31.91
N GLU A 35 -10.62 36.95 -31.97
CA GLU A 35 -10.41 36.23 -33.23
C GLU A 35 -11.69 36.32 -34.05
N SER A 36 -11.56 36.84 -35.27
CA SER A 36 -12.64 36.84 -36.25
C SER A 36 -13.02 35.39 -36.57
N LEU A 37 -14.24 34.99 -36.19
CA LEU A 37 -14.80 33.70 -36.58
C LEU A 37 -14.95 33.65 -38.10
N VAL A 38 -14.13 32.83 -38.76
CA VAL A 38 -14.22 32.60 -40.21
C VAL A 38 -15.24 31.51 -40.44
N PHE A 39 -16.42 31.90 -40.93
CA PHE A 39 -17.48 30.96 -41.28
C PHE A 39 -17.39 30.59 -42.76
N PHE A 40 -17.56 29.30 -43.05
CA PHE A 40 -17.45 28.77 -44.40
C PHE A 40 -18.80 28.29 -44.92
N SER A 41 -19.03 28.50 -46.22
CA SER A 41 -20.17 27.93 -46.94
C SER A 41 -19.68 27.20 -48.18
N TYR A 42 -19.88 25.89 -48.25
CA TYR A 42 -19.46 25.02 -49.34
C TYR A 42 -20.51 23.96 -49.64
N LYS A 43 -20.71 23.67 -50.93
CA LYS A 43 -21.52 22.55 -51.39
C LYS A 43 -20.60 21.44 -51.87
N ILE A 44 -20.60 20.31 -51.16
CA ILE A 44 -19.87 19.09 -51.50
C ILE A 44 -20.84 18.14 -52.18
N THR A 45 -20.53 17.71 -53.39
CA THR A 45 -21.35 16.76 -54.17
C THR A 45 -20.51 15.58 -54.62
N GLU A 46 -20.95 14.37 -54.28
CA GLU A 46 -20.39 13.07 -54.67
C GLU A 46 -18.89 12.85 -54.38
N LEU A 47 -18.38 13.47 -53.32
CA LEU A 47 -16.97 13.40 -52.97
C LEU A 47 -16.71 12.28 -51.95
N PRO A 48 -15.64 11.46 -52.08
CA PRO A 48 -15.21 10.54 -51.02
C PRO A 48 -14.98 11.29 -49.70
N ILE A 49 -15.27 10.63 -48.57
CA ILE A 49 -15.16 11.26 -47.24
C ILE A 49 -13.74 11.77 -46.99
N GLU A 50 -12.71 11.03 -47.39
CA GLU A 50 -11.30 11.39 -47.23
C GLU A 50 -10.97 12.69 -47.99
N ASP A 51 -11.44 12.79 -49.23
CA ASP A 51 -11.21 13.93 -50.10
C ASP A 51 -11.99 15.16 -49.61
N ALA A 52 -13.21 14.97 -49.08
CA ALA A 52 -13.99 16.04 -48.46
C ALA A 52 -13.33 16.59 -47.19
N LEU A 53 -12.74 15.71 -46.37
CA LEU A 53 -11.99 16.10 -45.18
C LEU A 53 -10.73 16.90 -45.55
N LEU A 54 -9.94 16.41 -46.52
CA LEU A 54 -8.76 17.11 -47.01
C LEU A 54 -9.11 18.45 -47.68
N PHE A 55 -10.24 18.52 -48.38
CA PHE A 55 -10.74 19.76 -48.99
C PHE A 55 -11.03 20.83 -47.93
N ILE A 56 -11.78 20.48 -46.88
CA ILE A 56 -12.08 21.42 -45.79
C ILE A 56 -10.78 21.83 -45.08
N ALA A 57 -9.92 20.87 -44.72
CA ALA A 57 -8.66 21.13 -44.02
C ALA A 57 -7.73 22.09 -44.80
N ASN A 58 -7.58 21.87 -46.12
CA ASN A 58 -6.77 22.75 -46.97
C ASN A 58 -7.37 24.15 -47.11
N LYS A 59 -8.69 24.29 -47.17
CA LYS A 59 -9.36 25.59 -47.29
C LYS A 59 -9.37 26.39 -45.99
N SER A 60 -9.39 25.71 -44.84
CA SER A 60 -9.39 26.33 -43.52
C SER A 60 -8.00 26.48 -42.91
N ASN A 61 -6.93 26.06 -43.59
CA ASN A 61 -5.55 26.03 -43.08
C ASN A 61 -5.39 25.20 -41.79
N ILE A 62 -6.19 24.14 -41.67
CA ILE A 62 -6.15 23.19 -40.56
C ILE A 62 -5.41 21.93 -40.99
N LYS A 63 -4.66 21.32 -40.07
CA LYS A 63 -4.03 20.01 -40.27
C LYS A 63 -4.90 18.92 -39.66
N ILE A 64 -5.23 17.91 -40.46
CA ILE A 64 -5.96 16.73 -40.00
C ILE A 64 -5.12 15.46 -40.19
N ALA A 65 -5.23 14.53 -39.26
CA ALA A 65 -4.64 13.20 -39.36
C ALA A 65 -5.71 12.12 -39.12
N PHE A 66 -5.73 11.11 -39.99
CA PHE A 66 -6.65 9.98 -39.91
C PHE A 66 -6.06 8.76 -40.62
N SER A 67 -6.46 7.55 -40.21
CA SER A 67 -6.17 6.34 -40.99
C SER A 67 -7.28 6.11 -42.02
N LYS A 68 -6.93 5.65 -43.23
CA LYS A 68 -7.90 5.39 -44.31
C LYS A 68 -8.91 4.30 -43.91
N ASP A 69 -8.49 3.34 -43.11
CA ASP A 69 -9.31 2.19 -42.71
C ASP A 69 -10.44 2.56 -41.74
N VAL A 70 -10.46 3.81 -41.28
CA VAL A 70 -11.44 4.35 -40.35
C VAL A 70 -12.76 4.72 -41.07
N PHE A 71 -12.73 4.87 -42.40
CA PHE A 71 -13.91 5.16 -43.22
C PHE A 71 -14.29 3.97 -44.11
N PRO A 72 -15.60 3.71 -44.35
CA PRO A 72 -16.02 2.70 -45.30
C PRO A 72 -15.56 3.07 -46.72
N SER A 73 -14.79 2.18 -47.38
CA SER A 73 -14.21 2.45 -48.69
C SER A 73 -15.26 2.81 -49.73
N GLY A 74 -15.03 3.91 -50.46
CA GLY A 74 -15.91 4.36 -51.55
C GLY A 74 -17.20 5.06 -51.11
N LYS A 75 -17.40 5.31 -49.80
CA LYS A 75 -18.55 6.08 -49.32
C LYS A 75 -18.40 7.55 -49.73
N LYS A 76 -19.26 7.97 -50.65
CA LYS A 76 -19.38 9.37 -51.09
C LYS A 76 -20.37 10.13 -50.21
N ILE A 77 -20.14 11.43 -50.06
CA ILE A 77 -21.02 12.32 -49.30
C ILE A 77 -21.52 13.49 -50.14
N ASN A 78 -22.75 13.90 -49.84
CA ASN A 78 -23.40 15.10 -50.36
C ASN A 78 -23.74 15.99 -49.15
N LEU A 79 -23.09 17.13 -49.01
CA LEU A 79 -23.27 18.04 -47.88
C LEU A 79 -23.34 19.49 -48.37
N ASP A 80 -24.38 20.20 -47.95
CA ASP A 80 -24.49 21.65 -48.09
C ASP A 80 -24.14 22.28 -46.74
N ILE A 81 -22.91 22.79 -46.65
CA ILE A 81 -22.34 23.38 -45.46
C ILE A 81 -22.56 24.90 -45.58
N LYS A 82 -23.28 25.50 -44.63
CA LYS A 82 -23.59 26.94 -44.64
C LYS A 82 -23.24 27.59 -43.31
N ASN A 83 -22.36 28.57 -43.36
CA ASN A 83 -21.99 29.43 -42.24
C ASN A 83 -21.56 28.67 -40.97
N VAL A 84 -20.65 27.70 -41.12
CA VAL A 84 -20.14 26.89 -40.00
C VAL A 84 -18.64 27.09 -39.80
N SER A 85 -18.14 26.75 -38.61
CA SER A 85 -16.69 26.67 -38.38
C SER A 85 -16.09 25.45 -39.09
N PRO A 86 -14.77 25.44 -39.37
CA PRO A 86 -14.10 24.26 -39.93
C PRO A 86 -14.29 22.98 -39.12
N GLU A 87 -14.32 23.08 -37.78
CA GLU A 87 -14.53 21.95 -36.88
C GLU A 87 -15.94 21.37 -37.08
N GLU A 88 -16.95 22.24 -37.11
CA GLU A 88 -18.34 21.82 -37.34
C GLU A 88 -18.54 21.25 -38.76
N ALA A 89 -17.81 21.77 -39.76
CA ALA A 89 -17.79 21.21 -41.11
C ALA A 89 -17.21 19.78 -41.11
N ILE A 90 -16.09 19.55 -40.43
CA ILE A 90 -15.47 18.23 -40.30
C ILE A 90 -16.40 17.29 -39.53
N GLU A 91 -17.01 17.74 -38.44
CA GLU A 91 -18.00 16.96 -37.68
C GLU A 91 -19.22 16.55 -38.51
N LYS A 92 -19.70 17.46 -39.38
CA LYS A 92 -20.79 17.15 -40.33
C LYS A 92 -20.37 16.11 -41.38
N ILE A 93 -19.11 16.13 -41.84
CA ILE A 93 -18.57 15.15 -42.79
C ILE A 93 -18.47 13.76 -42.16
N ILE A 94 -17.96 13.67 -40.93
CA ILE A 94 -17.82 12.38 -40.24
C ILE A 94 -19.12 11.90 -39.57
N LYS A 95 -20.20 12.71 -39.62
CA LYS A 95 -21.50 12.36 -39.04
C LYS A 95 -22.04 11.07 -39.66
N GLY A 96 -22.37 10.09 -38.81
CA GLY A 96 -22.82 8.77 -39.26
C GLY A 96 -21.70 7.79 -39.62
N THR A 97 -20.45 8.12 -39.30
CA THR A 97 -19.32 7.17 -39.23
C THR A 97 -19.03 6.81 -37.77
N ASN A 98 -18.30 5.72 -37.53
CA ASN A 98 -17.91 5.31 -36.17
C ASN A 98 -16.67 6.07 -35.68
N THR A 99 -16.61 7.38 -35.90
CA THR A 99 -15.39 8.19 -35.67
C THR A 99 -15.71 9.46 -34.88
N SER A 100 -14.70 10.02 -34.22
CA SER A 100 -14.77 11.30 -33.51
C SER A 100 -13.56 12.17 -33.84
N LEU A 101 -13.78 13.49 -33.83
CA LEU A 101 -12.77 14.51 -34.00
C LEU A 101 -12.14 14.85 -32.64
N VAL A 102 -10.81 14.85 -32.55
CA VAL A 102 -10.07 15.23 -31.34
C VAL A 102 -9.08 16.34 -31.68
N ALA A 103 -9.20 17.49 -31.01
CA ALA A 103 -8.22 18.56 -31.12
C ALA A 103 -6.92 18.19 -30.37
N VAL A 104 -5.80 18.24 -31.06
CA VAL A 104 -4.45 18.04 -30.48
C VAL A 104 -3.82 19.38 -30.12
N SER A 105 -4.05 20.40 -30.96
CA SER A 105 -3.70 21.80 -30.70
C SER A 105 -4.63 22.71 -31.51
N LYS A 106 -4.41 24.03 -31.47
CA LYS A 106 -5.28 25.04 -32.08
C LYS A 106 -5.67 24.78 -33.55
N ASP A 107 -4.76 24.23 -34.36
CA ASP A 107 -4.99 23.98 -35.79
C ASP A 107 -4.69 22.52 -36.21
N ILE A 108 -4.60 21.59 -35.24
CA ILE A 108 -4.26 20.19 -35.49
C ILE A 108 -5.32 19.28 -34.90
N TYR A 109 -5.94 18.46 -35.73
CA TYR A 109 -6.99 17.53 -35.34
C TYR A 109 -6.69 16.09 -35.77
N VAL A 110 -7.13 15.13 -34.96
CA VAL A 110 -7.05 13.71 -35.25
C VAL A 110 -8.46 13.14 -35.30
N ILE A 111 -8.77 12.39 -36.37
CA ILE A 111 -10.01 11.62 -36.47
C ILE A 111 -9.71 10.18 -36.10
N LYS A 112 -10.34 9.69 -35.03
CA LYS A 112 -10.15 8.32 -34.53
C LYS A 112 -11.48 7.59 -34.43
N THR A 113 -11.46 6.26 -34.44
CA THR A 113 -12.65 5.45 -34.18
C THR A 113 -13.21 5.76 -32.79
N LYS A 114 -14.54 5.87 -32.67
CA LYS A 114 -15.19 5.99 -31.37
C LYS A 114 -14.89 4.72 -30.57
N GLU A 115 -14.34 4.88 -29.39
CA GLU A 115 -14.26 3.81 -28.41
C GLU A 115 -15.69 3.44 -28.01
N ILE A 116 -16.17 2.29 -28.50
CA ILE A 116 -17.36 1.68 -27.93
C ILE A 116 -16.90 1.15 -26.57
N LEU A 117 -17.17 1.90 -25.51
CA LEU A 117 -17.05 1.40 -24.15
C LEU A 117 -18.01 0.21 -24.04
N LYS A 118 -17.48 -1.00 -24.19
CA LYS A 118 -18.25 -2.19 -23.86
C LYS A 118 -18.58 -2.08 -22.38
N PRO A 119 -19.84 -2.30 -21.99
CA PRO A 119 -20.18 -2.24 -20.59
C PRO A 119 -19.37 -3.27 -19.81
N THR A 120 -18.93 -2.90 -18.62
CA THR A 120 -18.13 -3.76 -17.76
C THR A 120 -18.70 -3.76 -16.35
N GLY A 121 -18.53 -4.89 -15.66
CA GLY A 121 -18.72 -4.98 -14.21
C GLY A 121 -17.39 -4.87 -13.46
N SER A 122 -17.50 -4.97 -12.14
CA SER A 122 -16.35 -5.10 -11.25
C SER A 122 -16.59 -6.23 -10.25
N ILE A 123 -15.51 -6.86 -9.80
CA ILE A 123 -15.54 -7.89 -8.76
C ILE A 123 -14.79 -7.34 -7.56
N ARG A 124 -15.36 -7.49 -6.36
CA ARG A 124 -14.67 -7.21 -5.11
C ARG A 124 -14.84 -8.36 -4.13
N GLY A 125 -13.99 -8.39 -3.11
CA GLY A 125 -14.16 -9.30 -2.00
C GLY A 125 -12.98 -9.30 -1.05
N LEU A 126 -13.05 -10.21 -0.09
CA LEU A 126 -12.04 -10.45 0.93
C LEU A 126 -11.45 -11.86 0.76
N ALA A 127 -10.12 -11.98 0.89
CA ALA A 127 -9.46 -13.27 1.05
C ALA A 127 -8.98 -13.44 2.50
N THR A 128 -9.47 -14.48 3.18
CA THR A 128 -9.09 -14.80 4.56
C THR A 128 -8.64 -16.25 4.72
N ASP A 129 -7.95 -16.51 5.81
CA ASP A 129 -7.67 -17.85 6.27
C ASP A 129 -8.94 -18.48 6.86
N SER A 130 -9.31 -19.66 6.35
CA SER A 130 -10.51 -20.39 6.77
C SER A 130 -10.49 -20.82 8.25
N THR A 131 -9.31 -20.93 8.88
CA THR A 131 -9.09 -21.51 10.22
C THR A 131 -9.10 -20.49 11.35
N ASN A 132 -8.73 -19.24 11.08
CA ASN A 132 -8.67 -18.17 12.08
C ASN A 132 -9.33 -16.84 11.63
N GLY A 133 -9.69 -16.71 10.35
CA GLY A 133 -10.33 -15.50 9.82
C GLY A 133 -9.35 -14.35 9.54
N GLU A 134 -8.04 -14.59 9.68
CA GLU A 134 -7.00 -13.61 9.43
C GLU A 134 -6.98 -13.20 7.95
N ALA A 135 -6.76 -11.91 7.69
CA ALA A 135 -6.66 -11.39 6.33
C ALA A 135 -5.41 -11.92 5.62
N LEU A 136 -5.58 -12.40 4.38
CA LEU A 136 -4.47 -12.84 3.54
C LEU A 136 -3.99 -11.67 2.68
N ALA A 137 -2.98 -10.97 3.17
CA ALA A 137 -2.35 -9.87 2.45
C ALA A 137 -1.58 -10.38 1.23
N PHE A 138 -1.69 -9.67 0.10
CA PHE A 138 -0.96 -9.95 -1.14
C PHE A 138 -1.24 -11.31 -1.80
N ALA A 139 -2.44 -11.86 -1.57
CA ALA A 139 -2.95 -13.01 -2.31
C ALA A 139 -3.25 -12.64 -3.76
N ASN A 140 -2.94 -13.55 -4.68
CA ASN A 140 -3.18 -13.38 -6.10
C ASN A 140 -4.62 -13.79 -6.42
N VAL A 141 -5.39 -12.88 -6.99
CA VAL A 141 -6.75 -13.11 -7.49
C VAL A 141 -6.76 -12.93 -9.00
N PHE A 142 -7.19 -13.95 -9.74
CA PHE A 142 -7.28 -13.85 -11.20
C PHE A 142 -8.54 -14.52 -11.74
N ILE A 143 -8.92 -14.12 -12.95
CA ILE A 143 -10.08 -14.64 -13.65
C ILE A 143 -9.60 -15.65 -14.69
N GLU A 144 -10.00 -16.92 -14.59
CA GLU A 144 -9.63 -17.91 -15.61
C GLU A 144 -10.18 -17.52 -16.99
N GLY A 145 -9.35 -17.66 -18.03
CA GLY A 145 -9.69 -17.31 -19.40
C GLY A 145 -9.62 -15.81 -19.72
N LEU A 146 -9.38 -14.95 -18.72
CA LEU A 146 -9.10 -13.52 -18.92
C LEU A 146 -7.72 -13.18 -18.36
N ASN A 147 -6.94 -12.35 -19.08
CA ASN A 147 -5.71 -11.78 -18.53
C ASN A 147 -6.01 -10.61 -17.58
N ARG A 148 -6.87 -10.86 -16.57
CA ARG A 148 -7.34 -9.88 -15.58
C ARG A 148 -7.25 -10.49 -14.18
N GLY A 149 -6.77 -9.69 -13.25
CA GLY A 149 -6.62 -10.06 -11.86
C GLY A 149 -6.28 -8.86 -10.99
N ALA A 150 -6.11 -9.12 -9.71
CA ALA A 150 -5.68 -8.16 -8.71
C ALA A 150 -4.90 -8.89 -7.61
N SER A 151 -4.15 -8.14 -6.81
CA SER A 151 -3.62 -8.61 -5.53
C SER A 151 -4.53 -8.10 -4.42
N THR A 152 -4.69 -8.88 -3.35
CA THR A 152 -5.29 -8.36 -2.12
C THR A 152 -4.37 -7.33 -1.46
N ASN A 153 -4.97 -6.37 -0.76
CA ASN A 153 -4.25 -5.40 0.08
C ASN A 153 -3.93 -5.97 1.47
N ASN A 154 -3.34 -5.17 2.36
CA ASN A 154 -3.04 -5.54 3.75
C ASN A 154 -4.26 -5.90 4.62
N LYS A 155 -5.48 -5.58 4.16
CA LYS A 155 -6.74 -5.97 4.80
C LYS A 155 -7.37 -7.19 4.12
N GLY A 156 -6.68 -7.85 3.19
CA GLY A 156 -7.20 -8.99 2.42
C GLY A 156 -8.20 -8.62 1.32
N ILE A 157 -8.46 -7.33 1.09
CA ILE A 157 -9.46 -6.85 0.13
C ILE A 157 -8.86 -6.81 -1.27
N PHE A 158 -9.60 -7.28 -2.28
CA PHE A 158 -9.26 -7.14 -3.69
C PHE A 158 -10.39 -6.49 -4.48
N ILE A 159 -10.04 -5.81 -5.58
CA ILE A 159 -10.99 -5.27 -6.56
C ILE A 159 -10.44 -5.51 -7.96
N ILE A 160 -11.23 -6.15 -8.83
CA ILE A 160 -10.95 -6.33 -10.26
C ILE A 160 -11.97 -5.49 -11.03
N THR A 161 -11.50 -4.47 -11.74
CA THR A 161 -12.34 -3.56 -12.52
C THR A 161 -12.34 -3.91 -14.01
N ALA A 162 -13.29 -3.32 -14.73
CA ALA A 162 -13.42 -3.44 -16.18
C ALA A 162 -13.54 -4.90 -16.68
N VAL A 163 -14.30 -5.72 -15.96
CA VAL A 163 -14.56 -7.12 -16.32
C VAL A 163 -15.75 -7.19 -17.27
N PRO A 164 -15.63 -7.80 -18.47
CA PRO A 164 -16.78 -7.97 -19.37
C PRO A 164 -17.88 -8.82 -18.71
N PRO A 165 -19.18 -8.52 -18.91
CA PRO A 165 -20.26 -9.33 -18.37
C PRO A 165 -20.18 -10.78 -18.83
N GLY A 166 -20.47 -11.72 -17.92
CA GLY A 166 -20.37 -13.16 -18.18
C GLY A 166 -20.18 -13.99 -16.92
N GLU A 167 -20.12 -15.31 -17.09
CA GLU A 167 -19.79 -16.25 -16.03
C GLU A 167 -18.30 -16.59 -16.09
N TYR A 168 -17.62 -16.49 -14.96
CA TYR A 168 -16.18 -16.74 -14.87
C TYR A 168 -15.82 -17.53 -13.62
N ILE A 169 -14.74 -18.31 -13.74
CA ILE A 169 -14.09 -18.92 -12.58
C ILE A 169 -13.06 -17.95 -12.04
N ILE A 170 -13.25 -17.53 -10.80
CA ILE A 170 -12.33 -16.67 -10.07
C ILE A 170 -11.47 -17.54 -9.19
N VAL A 171 -10.16 -17.38 -9.29
CA VAL A 171 -9.18 -18.19 -8.56
C VAL A 171 -8.39 -17.28 -7.64
N VAL A 172 -8.33 -17.66 -6.36
CA VAL A 172 -7.44 -17.04 -5.38
C VAL A 172 -6.36 -18.04 -5.00
N SER A 173 -5.12 -17.57 -5.07
CA SER A 173 -3.94 -18.35 -4.67
C SER A 173 -3.06 -17.55 -3.72
N TYR A 174 -2.51 -18.23 -2.72
CA TYR A 174 -1.64 -17.64 -1.73
C TYR A 174 -0.61 -18.67 -1.26
N VAL A 175 0.60 -18.22 -0.97
CA VAL A 175 1.71 -19.12 -0.64
C VAL A 175 1.42 -19.85 0.66
N GLY A 176 1.51 -21.18 0.64
CA GLY A 176 1.21 -22.03 1.79
C GLY A 176 -0.28 -22.34 1.97
N TYR A 177 -1.14 -22.02 0.99
CA TYR A 177 -2.57 -22.31 1.02
C TYR A 177 -3.01 -23.09 -0.22
N LYS A 178 -4.13 -23.81 -0.09
CA LYS A 178 -4.80 -24.46 -1.22
C LYS A 178 -5.51 -23.39 -2.04
N PRO A 179 -5.27 -23.29 -3.37
CA PRO A 179 -6.01 -22.35 -4.21
C PRO A 179 -7.51 -22.65 -4.15
N GLN A 180 -8.32 -21.60 -4.06
CA GLN A 180 -9.77 -21.71 -4.06
C GLN A 180 -10.33 -21.16 -5.37
N LYS A 181 -11.32 -21.86 -5.94
CA LYS A 181 -12.01 -21.48 -7.16
C LYS A 181 -13.50 -21.27 -6.89
N ILE A 182 -14.07 -20.16 -7.33
CA ILE A 182 -15.50 -19.85 -7.21
C ILE A 182 -16.03 -19.39 -8.57
N LEU A 183 -17.20 -19.91 -8.95
CA LEU A 183 -17.95 -19.43 -10.12
C LEU A 183 -18.65 -18.11 -9.77
N ALA A 184 -18.42 -17.10 -10.59
CA ALA A 184 -18.93 -15.75 -10.42
C ALA A 184 -19.70 -15.29 -11.65
N VAL A 185 -20.86 -14.66 -11.44
CA VAL A 185 -21.59 -13.98 -12.50
C VAL A 185 -21.29 -12.49 -12.42
N VAL A 186 -20.70 -11.94 -13.48
CA VAL A 186 -20.42 -10.51 -13.61
C VAL A 186 -21.50 -9.89 -14.48
N ALA A 187 -22.21 -8.92 -13.91
CA ALA A 187 -23.22 -8.15 -14.62
C ALA A 187 -22.68 -6.77 -15.02
N GLU A 188 -23.26 -6.23 -16.09
CA GLU A 188 -22.98 -4.88 -16.60
C GLU A 188 -23.21 -3.81 -15.52
N GLU A 189 -22.22 -2.92 -15.36
CA GLU A 189 -22.24 -1.77 -14.43
C GLU A 189 -22.52 -2.13 -12.96
N LYS A 190 -22.37 -3.42 -12.59
CA LYS A 190 -22.57 -3.90 -11.23
C LYS A 190 -21.25 -4.32 -10.58
N MET A 191 -21.26 -4.23 -9.26
CA MET A 191 -20.19 -4.72 -8.41
C MET A 191 -20.59 -6.07 -7.82
N THR A 192 -19.95 -7.15 -8.27
CA THR A 192 -20.14 -8.49 -7.73
C THR A 192 -19.25 -8.68 -6.50
N HIS A 193 -19.83 -9.06 -5.36
CA HIS A 193 -19.11 -9.29 -4.10
C HIS A 193 -18.91 -10.80 -3.86
N ILE A 194 -17.66 -11.24 -3.69
CA ILE A 194 -17.31 -12.66 -3.47
C ILE A 194 -16.14 -12.78 -2.51
N ASP A 195 -16.37 -13.39 -1.35
CA ASP A 195 -15.32 -13.65 -0.38
C ASP A 195 -14.73 -15.06 -0.52
N PHE A 196 -13.44 -15.17 -0.26
CA PHE A 196 -12.65 -16.39 -0.32
C PHE A 196 -12.10 -16.73 1.07
N ARG A 197 -12.19 -18.01 1.44
CA ARG A 197 -11.70 -18.54 2.72
C ARG A 197 -10.75 -19.69 2.40
N LEU A 198 -9.47 -19.37 2.27
CA LEU A 198 -8.46 -20.33 1.86
C LEU A 198 -8.07 -21.22 3.03
N SER A 199 -7.88 -22.50 2.75
CA SER A 199 -7.36 -23.46 3.73
C SER A 199 -5.84 -23.53 3.66
N PRO A 200 -5.13 -23.39 4.79
CA PRO A 200 -3.70 -23.64 4.83
C PRO A 200 -3.34 -25.02 4.27
N ASN A 201 -2.20 -25.12 3.59
CA ASN A 201 -1.63 -26.41 3.24
C ASN A 201 -1.16 -27.08 4.52
N THR A 202 -1.88 -28.10 4.98
CA THR A 202 -1.33 -29.06 5.94
C THR A 202 -0.16 -29.76 5.25
N ILE A 203 1.04 -29.59 5.79
CA ILE A 203 2.24 -30.27 5.31
C ILE A 203 2.05 -31.77 5.58
N GLU A 204 1.55 -32.52 4.60
CA GLU A 204 2.09 -33.86 4.37
C GLU A 204 3.38 -33.66 3.57
N ILE A 205 4.49 -34.12 4.13
CA ILE A 205 5.78 -34.15 3.45
C ILE A 205 5.65 -35.15 2.29
N GLN A 206 5.14 -34.70 1.16
CA GLN A 206 5.33 -35.37 -0.11
C GLN A 206 6.30 -34.52 -0.93
N THR A 207 7.36 -35.18 -1.41
CA THR A 207 8.37 -34.63 -2.31
C THR A 207 7.70 -33.89 -3.47
N VAL A 208 7.81 -32.57 -3.48
CA VAL A 208 7.31 -31.73 -4.58
C VAL A 208 8.31 -31.82 -5.72
N GLU A 209 7.89 -32.43 -6.83
CA GLU A 209 8.56 -32.30 -8.11
C GLU A 209 8.36 -30.86 -8.61
N LYS A 210 9.47 -30.12 -8.73
CA LYS A 210 9.47 -28.68 -9.03
C LYS A 210 9.23 -28.45 -10.52
N VAL A 211 7.96 -28.29 -10.93
CA VAL A 211 7.63 -27.67 -12.21
C VAL A 211 7.50 -26.16 -11.97
N GLY A 212 8.63 -25.46 -12.06
CA GLY A 212 8.66 -24.01 -11.88
C GLY A 212 8.19 -23.29 -13.13
N GLU A 213 6.91 -22.94 -13.22
CA GLU A 213 6.50 -21.81 -14.05
C GLU A 213 6.60 -20.52 -13.23
N LYS A 214 7.58 -19.69 -13.57
CA LYS A 214 7.70 -18.34 -13.04
C LYS A 214 6.54 -17.53 -13.61
N MET A 215 5.46 -17.38 -12.85
CA MET A 215 4.39 -16.45 -13.22
C MET A 215 4.98 -15.04 -13.27
N PRO A 216 4.74 -14.27 -14.33
CA PRO A 216 5.20 -12.90 -14.41
C PRO A 216 4.54 -12.08 -13.30
N GLU A 217 5.34 -11.45 -12.46
CA GLU A 217 4.87 -10.37 -11.58
C GLU A 217 4.23 -9.31 -12.47
N SER A 218 2.91 -9.16 -12.36
CA SER A 218 2.20 -8.03 -12.95
C SER A 218 2.77 -6.75 -12.34
N ASN A 219 3.55 -6.01 -13.13
CA ASN A 219 3.99 -4.63 -12.94
C ASN A 219 3.80 -4.10 -11.51
N ALA A 220 4.78 -4.32 -10.64
CA ALA A 220 4.89 -3.54 -9.42
C ALA A 220 5.02 -2.06 -9.85
N THR A 221 3.91 -1.32 -9.75
CA THR A 221 3.86 0.11 -10.09
C THR A 221 4.69 0.96 -9.13
N ASP A 222 5.12 0.41 -7.99
CA ASP A 222 6.05 1.03 -7.05
C ASP A 222 7.45 0.40 -7.18
N LEU A 223 8.35 1.07 -7.89
CA LEU A 223 9.74 0.66 -8.17
C LEU A 223 10.67 0.56 -6.92
N GLY A 224 10.10 0.45 -5.72
CA GLY A 224 10.86 0.37 -4.47
C GLY A 224 10.10 -0.29 -3.30
N LEU A 225 8.90 -0.80 -3.53
CA LEU A 225 8.09 -1.46 -2.50
C LEU A 225 8.36 -2.97 -2.49
N GLU A 226 8.81 -3.47 -1.34
CA GLU A 226 8.93 -4.88 -1.03
C GLU A 226 7.84 -5.28 -0.05
N ARG A 227 7.19 -6.42 -0.30
CA ARG A 227 6.11 -6.95 0.53
C ARG A 227 6.56 -8.27 1.12
N ILE A 228 6.55 -8.38 2.44
CA ILE A 228 7.00 -9.56 3.16
C ILE A 228 5.84 -10.05 4.01
N THR A 229 5.43 -11.29 3.82
CA THR A 229 4.39 -11.93 4.63
C THR A 229 5.04 -12.64 5.82
N VAL A 230 4.27 -12.94 6.87
CA VAL A 230 4.78 -13.78 7.99
C VAL A 230 5.29 -15.13 7.51
N LYS A 231 4.68 -15.71 6.48
CA LYS A 231 5.14 -16.97 5.89
C LYS A 231 6.49 -16.87 5.19
N ASP A 232 6.90 -15.68 4.78
CA ASP A 232 8.24 -15.46 4.26
C ASP A 232 9.25 -15.32 5.40
N LEU A 233 8.86 -14.72 6.53
CA LEU A 233 9.70 -14.66 7.75
C LEU A 233 10.03 -16.05 8.29
N GLU A 234 9.08 -16.99 8.26
CA GLU A 234 9.28 -18.38 8.70
C GLU A 234 10.33 -19.15 7.88
N LYS A 235 10.59 -18.73 6.62
CA LYS A 235 11.54 -19.40 5.72
C LYS A 235 12.97 -18.88 5.87
N ILE A 236 13.15 -17.74 6.53
CA ILE A 236 14.45 -17.11 6.70
C ILE A 236 15.20 -17.83 7.83
N PRO A 237 16.48 -18.20 7.64
CA PRO A 237 17.27 -18.82 8.69
C PRO A 237 17.27 -17.97 9.96
N GLN A 238 16.86 -18.57 11.06
CA GLN A 238 16.85 -17.95 12.37
C GLN A 238 18.26 -18.07 12.97
N SER A 239 18.74 -17.00 13.61
CA SER A 239 19.96 -17.04 14.41
C SER A 239 19.57 -17.41 15.84
N VAL A 240 19.36 -16.42 16.71
CA VAL A 240 18.85 -16.66 18.07
C VAL A 240 17.33 -16.75 18.08
N GLU A 241 16.67 -15.84 17.36
CA GLU A 241 15.22 -15.75 17.22
C GLU A 241 14.86 -15.21 15.83
N SER A 242 13.63 -15.46 15.39
CA SER A 242 13.03 -14.70 14.29
C SER A 242 12.96 -13.22 14.65
N ASP A 243 13.42 -12.37 13.73
CA ASP A 243 13.48 -10.93 13.91
C ASP A 243 13.04 -10.24 12.61
N ILE A 244 12.08 -9.33 12.73
CA ILE A 244 11.47 -8.68 11.56
C ILE A 244 12.49 -7.83 10.79
N PHE A 245 13.43 -7.17 11.45
CA PHE A 245 14.36 -6.26 10.78
C PHE A 245 15.56 -7.00 10.20
N ARG A 246 15.92 -8.16 10.76
CA ARG A 246 16.88 -9.06 10.10
C ARG A 246 16.36 -9.59 8.77
N SER A 247 15.05 -9.79 8.63
CA SER A 247 14.46 -10.16 7.33
C SER A 247 14.72 -9.12 6.24
N LEU A 248 14.68 -7.83 6.60
CA LEU A 248 14.95 -6.73 5.67
C LEU A 248 16.39 -6.74 5.16
N GLN A 249 17.34 -7.29 5.92
CA GLN A 249 18.76 -7.34 5.55
C GLN A 249 19.04 -8.28 4.37
N TYR A 250 18.12 -9.19 4.04
CA TYR A 250 18.19 -10.03 2.84
C TYR A 250 17.78 -9.29 1.56
N ILE A 251 17.21 -8.09 1.70
CA ILE A 251 16.77 -7.29 0.57
C ILE A 251 17.97 -6.53 -0.03
N PRO A 252 18.17 -6.54 -1.37
CA PRO A 252 19.22 -5.77 -2.02
C PRO A 252 19.15 -4.27 -1.66
N GLY A 253 20.29 -3.72 -1.22
CA GLY A 253 20.43 -2.33 -0.79
C GLY A 253 20.21 -2.11 0.71
N VAL A 254 19.90 -3.16 1.48
CA VAL A 254 19.84 -3.14 2.94
C VAL A 254 21.07 -3.85 3.51
N LYS A 255 21.69 -3.29 4.54
CA LYS A 255 22.87 -3.87 5.23
C LYS A 255 22.67 -3.85 6.73
N ALA A 256 23.11 -4.90 7.41
CA ALA A 256 23.18 -4.92 8.87
C ALA A 256 24.14 -3.84 9.38
N ALA A 257 23.89 -3.31 10.58
CA ALA A 257 24.81 -2.38 11.24
C ALA A 257 25.99 -3.05 11.95
N GLY A 258 25.95 -4.36 12.06
CA GLY A 258 26.97 -5.22 12.63
C GLY A 258 26.47 -6.66 12.62
N ASP A 259 27.35 -7.61 12.90
CA ASP A 259 27.08 -9.05 12.68
C ASP A 259 25.89 -9.59 13.47
N ILE A 260 25.63 -9.03 14.65
CA ILE A 260 24.52 -9.43 15.54
C ILE A 260 23.41 -8.38 15.61
N SER A 261 23.47 -7.31 14.82
CA SER A 261 22.56 -6.19 14.97
C SER A 261 21.29 -6.36 14.12
N ALA A 262 20.13 -6.13 14.74
CA ALA A 262 18.86 -5.91 14.05
C ALA A 262 18.80 -4.53 13.37
N ARG A 263 19.67 -3.58 13.75
CA ARG A 263 19.76 -2.27 13.09
C ARG A 263 20.25 -2.44 11.66
N PHE A 264 19.71 -1.62 10.77
CA PHE A 264 19.99 -1.74 9.34
C PHE A 264 20.20 -0.37 8.68
N TYR A 265 21.06 -0.37 7.68
CA TYR A 265 21.30 0.72 6.75
C TYR A 265 20.53 0.47 5.46
N VAL A 266 19.96 1.51 4.86
CA VAL A 266 19.35 1.42 3.54
C VAL A 266 20.06 2.39 2.62
N ARG A 267 20.66 1.87 1.54
CA ARG A 267 21.43 2.68 0.57
C ARG A 267 22.47 3.62 1.20
N GLY A 268 23.11 3.16 2.29
CA GLY A 268 24.13 3.92 3.02
C GLY A 268 23.60 4.83 4.13
N SER A 269 22.29 5.08 4.19
CA SER A 269 21.69 5.87 5.27
C SER A 269 21.58 5.07 6.57
N PRO A 270 21.93 5.66 7.73
CA PRO A 270 21.88 5.01 9.03
C PRO A 270 20.46 4.69 9.50
N SER A 271 20.35 3.74 10.44
CA SER A 271 19.08 3.23 10.96
C SER A 271 18.15 4.28 11.57
N ASN A 272 18.67 5.43 11.99
CA ASN A 272 17.88 6.54 12.56
C ASN A 272 17.25 7.45 11.48
N GLN A 273 17.45 7.17 10.20
CA GLN A 273 16.84 7.87 9.06
C GLN A 273 15.70 7.08 8.40
N ASN A 274 15.41 5.88 8.92
CA ASN A 274 14.32 5.03 8.48
C ASN A 274 13.06 5.37 9.28
N LEU A 275 11.95 5.64 8.60
CA LEU A 275 10.64 5.78 9.24
C LEU A 275 10.07 4.37 9.44
N ILE A 276 9.78 4.01 10.69
CA ILE A 276 9.20 2.71 11.04
C ILE A 276 7.82 2.97 11.63
N LEU A 277 6.80 2.37 11.03
CA LEU A 277 5.40 2.54 11.37
C LEU A 277 4.83 1.21 11.84
N LEU A 278 4.24 1.15 13.03
CA LEU A 278 3.48 0.00 13.53
C LEU A 278 2.00 0.35 13.50
N ASN A 279 1.22 -0.27 12.61
CA ASN A 279 -0.16 0.14 12.30
C ASN A 279 -0.30 1.65 12.02
N SER A 280 0.58 2.18 11.17
CA SER A 280 0.68 3.61 10.82
C SER A 280 1.20 4.53 11.95
N ILE A 281 1.49 4.00 13.13
CA ILE A 281 2.03 4.77 14.26
C ILE A 281 3.57 4.80 14.18
N PRO A 282 4.22 5.98 14.14
CA PRO A 282 5.67 6.07 14.23
C PRO A 282 6.19 5.48 15.54
N ILE A 283 7.12 4.54 15.43
CA ILE A 283 7.87 4.01 16.57
C ILE A 283 9.31 4.52 16.52
N TYR A 284 9.76 5.10 17.63
CA TYR A 284 11.12 5.61 17.77
C TYR A 284 11.98 4.57 18.49
N HIS A 285 13.22 4.38 18.03
CA HIS A 285 14.13 3.37 18.57
C HIS A 285 13.46 1.98 18.74
N PRO A 286 13.00 1.32 17.66
CA PRO A 286 12.29 0.04 17.74
C PRO A 286 13.23 -1.15 17.98
N PHE A 287 14.17 -1.02 18.91
CA PHE A 287 15.21 -2.00 19.16
C PHE A 287 15.38 -2.26 20.65
N HIS A 288 15.74 -3.49 20.98
CA HIS A 288 16.20 -3.89 22.31
C HIS A 288 17.71 -4.11 22.31
N SER A 289 18.31 -3.99 23.49
CA SER A 289 19.69 -4.37 23.80
C SER A 289 20.69 -3.73 22.83
N LEU A 290 20.68 -2.40 22.77
CA LEU A 290 21.55 -1.57 21.91
C LEU A 290 21.39 -1.83 20.40
N GLY A 291 20.32 -2.50 19.97
CA GLY A 291 20.12 -2.87 18.57
C GLY A 291 20.37 -4.33 18.25
N MET A 292 20.49 -5.22 19.24
CA MET A 292 20.68 -6.66 18.98
C MET A 292 19.39 -7.35 18.49
N PHE A 293 18.24 -6.87 18.97
CA PHE A 293 16.91 -7.37 18.59
C PHE A 293 15.99 -6.22 18.17
N SER A 294 15.04 -6.48 17.27
CA SER A 294 13.87 -5.63 17.08
C SER A 294 13.02 -5.65 18.35
N SER A 295 12.45 -4.52 18.73
CA SER A 295 11.47 -4.47 19.83
C SER A 295 10.10 -5.02 19.43
N ILE A 296 9.90 -5.24 18.12
CA ILE A 296 8.67 -5.80 17.56
C ILE A 296 8.80 -7.31 17.46
N ASP A 297 7.92 -8.03 18.13
CA ASP A 297 7.79 -9.49 18.03
C ASP A 297 7.13 -9.90 16.70
N PRO A 298 7.76 -10.75 15.87
CA PRO A 298 7.11 -11.29 14.67
C PRO A 298 5.74 -11.95 14.91
N GLU A 299 5.47 -12.49 16.10
CA GLU A 299 4.17 -13.12 16.40
C GLU A 299 3.00 -12.13 16.33
N MET A 300 3.23 -10.82 16.52
CA MET A 300 2.17 -9.81 16.40
C MET A 300 1.93 -9.33 14.97
N ILE A 301 2.85 -9.60 14.03
CA ILE A 301 2.84 -9.04 12.67
C ILE A 301 2.07 -9.95 11.72
N ASN A 302 1.28 -9.39 10.80
CA ASN A 302 0.67 -10.06 9.65
C ASN A 302 1.57 -9.93 8.40
N ASN A 303 2.00 -8.71 8.11
CA ASN A 303 2.83 -8.42 6.95
C ASN A 303 3.65 -7.13 7.14
N ILE A 304 4.66 -6.98 6.28
CA ILE A 304 5.55 -5.82 6.21
C ILE A 304 5.48 -5.23 4.80
N GLU A 305 5.34 -3.92 4.72
CA GLU A 305 5.56 -3.14 3.48
C GLU A 305 6.81 -2.30 3.67
N PHE A 306 7.83 -2.55 2.86
CA PHE A 306 9.12 -1.90 2.96
C PHE A 306 9.43 -1.10 1.69
N TYR A 307 9.41 0.22 1.82
CA TYR A 307 9.77 1.14 0.76
C TYR A 307 11.25 1.51 0.86
N LYS A 308 12.06 1.03 -0.08
CA LYS A 308 13.51 1.33 -0.20
C LYS A 308 13.84 2.69 -0.81
N GLY A 309 12.82 3.41 -1.29
CA GLY A 309 12.92 4.67 -2.01
C GLY A 309 11.72 4.86 -2.95
N GLY A 310 11.55 6.06 -3.48
CA GLY A 310 10.41 6.37 -4.37
C GLY A 310 9.05 6.20 -3.70
N TYR A 311 8.99 6.35 -2.37
CA TYR A 311 7.77 6.19 -1.60
C TYR A 311 6.77 7.34 -1.82
N PRO A 312 5.47 7.09 -1.60
CA PRO A 312 4.43 8.12 -1.74
C PRO A 312 4.69 9.36 -0.88
N VAL A 313 4.29 10.53 -1.40
CA VAL A 313 4.46 11.85 -0.74
C VAL A 313 3.78 11.92 0.64
N GLU A 314 2.77 11.08 0.90
CA GLU A 314 2.07 11.01 2.19
C GLU A 314 2.99 10.66 3.37
N TYR A 315 4.11 9.98 3.14
CA TYR A 315 5.07 9.58 4.17
C TYR A 315 6.27 10.54 4.28
N GLY A 316 6.01 11.85 4.25
CA GLY A 316 7.04 12.88 4.42
C GLY A 316 7.84 12.71 5.73
N GLY A 317 9.10 13.13 5.72
CA GLY A 317 9.99 13.08 6.90
C GLY A 317 10.88 11.83 6.99
N ALA A 318 10.62 10.79 6.18
CA ALA A 318 11.60 9.74 5.95
C ALA A 318 12.74 10.28 5.07
N LEU A 319 14.00 9.97 5.41
CA LEU A 319 15.16 10.34 4.58
C LEU A 319 15.70 9.15 3.78
N SER A 320 15.44 7.93 4.25
CA SER A 320 16.07 6.71 3.76
C SER A 320 15.05 5.70 3.25
N SER A 321 14.21 5.18 4.14
CA SER A 321 13.22 4.15 3.84
C SER A 321 11.99 4.30 4.73
N ILE A 322 10.90 3.62 4.35
CA ILE A 322 9.72 3.47 5.20
C ILE A 322 9.45 1.99 5.40
N THR A 323 9.30 1.57 6.64
CA THR A 323 8.89 0.21 7.00
C THR A 323 7.53 0.28 7.68
N LYS A 324 6.48 -0.23 7.03
CA LYS A 324 5.16 -0.38 7.64
C LYS A 324 4.99 -1.80 8.12
N LEU A 325 4.68 -1.93 9.40
CA LEU A 325 4.44 -3.18 10.10
C LEU A 325 2.94 -3.24 10.39
N ILE A 326 2.25 -4.19 9.78
CA ILE A 326 0.82 -4.39 9.95
C ILE A 326 0.64 -5.55 10.91
N THR A 327 -0.12 -5.35 12.00
CA THR A 327 -0.35 -6.42 12.97
C THR A 327 -1.45 -7.37 12.52
N LYS A 328 -1.47 -8.56 13.12
CA LYS A 328 -2.57 -9.51 12.96
C LYS A 328 -3.86 -8.97 13.56
N ASP A 329 -4.98 -9.44 13.04
CA ASP A 329 -6.32 -9.13 13.57
C ASP A 329 -6.70 -10.04 14.74
N GLY A 330 -6.02 -11.18 14.88
CA GLY A 330 -6.28 -12.19 15.90
C GLY A 330 -7.30 -13.22 15.43
N ASN A 331 -7.40 -14.34 16.15
CA ASN A 331 -8.22 -15.47 15.72
C ASN A 331 -9.71 -15.23 15.99
N LYS A 332 -10.48 -14.98 14.93
CA LYS A 332 -11.94 -14.74 15.02
C LYS A 332 -12.75 -15.98 15.36
N TYR A 333 -12.21 -17.19 15.19
CA TYR A 333 -13.00 -18.42 15.29
C TYR A 333 -12.73 -19.21 16.57
N ASN A 334 -11.49 -19.23 17.05
CA ASN A 334 -11.08 -20.07 18.17
C ASN A 334 -10.11 -19.33 19.08
N ILE A 335 -10.14 -19.65 20.37
CA ILE A 335 -9.09 -19.23 21.30
C ILE A 335 -7.83 -20.03 21.00
N SER A 336 -6.71 -19.34 20.84
CA SER A 336 -5.40 -19.93 20.54
C SER A 336 -4.36 -19.29 21.45
N ALA A 337 -3.49 -20.12 22.01
CA ALA A 337 -2.38 -19.69 22.85
C ALA A 337 -1.08 -20.29 22.34
N LYS A 338 -0.01 -19.50 22.35
CA LYS A 338 1.34 -19.97 22.05
C LYS A 338 2.29 -19.54 23.16
N ALA A 339 3.26 -20.39 23.44
CA ALA A 339 4.40 -20.06 24.29
C ALA A 339 5.68 -20.50 23.60
N GLN A 340 6.71 -19.67 23.67
CA GLN A 340 8.02 -19.96 23.10
C GLN A 340 9.08 -19.58 24.14
N ALA A 341 10.15 -20.36 24.22
CA ALA A 341 11.30 -20.05 25.04
C ALA A 341 12.57 -20.30 24.21
N SER A 342 13.44 -19.30 24.17
CA SER A 342 14.82 -19.41 23.68
C SER A 342 15.77 -19.38 24.86
N MET A 343 17.08 -19.51 24.64
CA MET A 343 18.06 -19.34 25.72
C MET A 343 18.08 -17.92 26.32
N LEU A 344 17.53 -16.91 25.63
CA LEU A 344 17.57 -15.50 26.05
C LEU A 344 16.21 -14.93 26.43
N THR A 345 15.12 -15.37 25.78
CA THR A 345 13.79 -14.78 25.96
C THR A 345 12.68 -15.80 26.10
N GLY A 346 11.65 -15.42 26.84
CA GLY A 346 10.37 -16.11 26.89
C GLY A 346 9.32 -15.26 26.18
N LYS A 347 8.47 -15.89 25.40
CA LYS A 347 7.38 -15.26 24.65
C LYS A 347 6.08 -16.00 24.90
N ALA A 348 4.99 -15.26 24.95
CA ALA A 348 3.65 -15.83 24.96
C ALA A 348 2.73 -14.98 24.09
N SER A 349 1.75 -15.64 23.47
CA SER A 349 0.64 -14.98 22.82
C SER A 349 -0.67 -15.67 23.12
N LEU A 350 -1.73 -14.87 23.16
CA LEU A 350 -3.11 -15.33 23.32
C LEU A 350 -3.98 -14.53 22.34
N GLU A 351 -4.75 -15.23 21.54
CA GLU A 351 -5.69 -14.65 20.59
C GLU A 351 -7.02 -15.40 20.64
N GLY A 352 -8.09 -14.74 20.20
CA GLY A 352 -9.39 -15.38 20.18
C GLY A 352 -10.53 -14.44 19.80
N PRO A 353 -11.76 -14.98 19.72
CA PRO A 353 -12.93 -14.20 19.39
C PRO A 353 -13.26 -13.18 20.48
N LEU A 354 -13.72 -12.00 20.06
CA LEU A 354 -14.26 -10.95 20.93
C LEU A 354 -15.59 -10.46 20.33
N GLY A 355 -16.68 -11.13 20.69
CA GLY A 355 -17.97 -10.95 20.02
C GLY A 355 -17.87 -11.35 18.54
N GLU A 356 -18.26 -10.45 17.64
CA GLU A 356 -18.06 -10.61 16.18
C GLU A 356 -16.62 -10.35 15.72
N GLY A 357 -15.78 -9.85 16.63
CA GLY A 357 -14.40 -9.46 16.39
C GLY A 357 -13.38 -10.44 16.95
N SER A 358 -12.18 -9.94 17.15
CA SER A 358 -11.04 -10.72 17.62
C SER A 358 -10.10 -9.88 18.50
N PHE A 359 -9.33 -10.56 19.33
CA PHE A 359 -8.25 -9.97 20.10
C PHE A 359 -6.94 -10.74 19.88
N LEU A 360 -5.83 -10.05 20.09
CA LEU A 360 -4.49 -10.60 20.17
C LEU A 360 -3.72 -9.90 21.28
N ILE A 361 -3.07 -10.68 22.13
CA ILE A 361 -2.13 -10.21 23.15
C ILE A 361 -0.82 -10.95 22.91
N THR A 362 0.29 -10.22 22.86
CA THR A 362 1.63 -10.81 22.81
C THR A 362 2.50 -10.20 23.90
N GLY A 363 3.43 -10.97 24.43
CA GLY A 363 4.43 -10.48 25.37
C GLY A 363 5.74 -11.24 25.23
N ARG A 364 6.85 -10.50 25.32
CA ARG A 364 8.21 -11.05 25.32
C ARG A 364 9.02 -10.43 26.43
N LYS A 365 9.82 -11.26 27.10
CA LYS A 365 10.70 -10.85 28.21
C LYS A 365 12.05 -11.55 28.10
N SER A 366 13.15 -10.80 28.24
CA SER A 366 14.46 -11.42 28.43
C SER A 366 14.62 -11.94 29.86
N TYR A 367 15.27 -13.09 30.03
CA TYR A 367 15.39 -13.73 31.36
C TYR A 367 16.76 -14.35 31.67
N ASN A 368 17.63 -14.58 30.68
CA ASN A 368 18.95 -15.16 30.91
C ASN A 368 20.00 -14.48 30.04
N THR A 369 21.02 -13.93 30.68
CA THR A 369 22.15 -13.25 30.02
C THR A 369 23.47 -14.00 30.22
N ASP A 370 23.52 -14.97 31.12
CA ASP A 370 24.73 -15.72 31.46
C ASP A 370 25.23 -16.55 30.28
N ILE A 371 24.32 -17.04 29.44
CA ILE A 371 24.66 -17.77 28.23
C ILE A 371 25.54 -16.94 27.27
N LEU A 372 25.47 -15.60 27.34
CA LEU A 372 26.25 -14.70 26.48
C LEU A 372 27.74 -14.66 26.87
N LYS A 373 28.09 -15.02 28.11
CA LYS A 373 29.49 -15.07 28.56
C LYS A 373 30.35 -15.99 27.68
N TYR A 374 29.77 -17.12 27.25
CA TYR A 374 30.43 -18.09 26.37
C TYR A 374 30.70 -17.58 24.95
N PHE A 375 30.08 -16.47 24.55
CA PHE A 375 30.21 -15.86 23.22
C PHE A 375 30.95 -14.52 23.22
N PHE A 376 31.10 -13.87 24.37
CA PHE A 376 31.64 -12.51 24.49
C PHE A 376 32.82 -12.40 25.48
N ASP A 377 33.74 -13.38 25.48
CA ASP A 377 34.95 -13.38 26.31
C ASP A 377 34.66 -13.05 27.79
N ASP A 378 33.66 -13.73 28.38
CA ASP A 378 33.19 -13.54 29.77
C ASP A 378 32.62 -12.14 30.10
N LYS A 379 32.31 -11.31 29.09
CA LYS A 379 31.61 -10.05 29.32
C LYS A 379 30.13 -10.27 29.66
N ASN A 380 29.69 -9.68 30.76
CA ASN A 380 28.28 -9.57 31.10
C ASN A 380 27.62 -8.48 30.25
N LEU A 381 26.79 -8.88 29.29
CA LEU A 381 25.91 -7.94 28.58
C LEU A 381 24.61 -7.77 29.38
N PRO A 382 24.23 -6.54 29.77
CA PRO A 382 23.05 -6.30 30.63
C PRO A 382 21.75 -6.35 29.82
N ILE A 383 21.41 -7.52 29.29
CA ILE A 383 20.18 -7.72 28.50
C ILE A 383 18.97 -7.86 29.42
N ASN A 384 18.28 -6.75 29.64
CA ASN A 384 17.01 -6.73 30.36
C ASN A 384 16.00 -5.86 29.62
N PHE A 385 15.14 -6.50 28.85
CA PHE A 385 14.07 -5.83 28.12
C PHE A 385 12.76 -6.58 28.24
N TYR A 386 11.66 -5.89 27.92
CA TYR A 386 10.38 -6.51 27.64
C TYR A 386 9.59 -5.71 26.62
N ASP A 387 8.68 -6.39 25.95
CA ASP A 387 7.68 -5.77 25.08
C ASP A 387 6.33 -6.50 25.23
N MET A 388 5.26 -5.75 24.99
CA MET A 388 3.89 -6.29 25.01
C MET A 388 3.06 -5.56 23.97
N SER A 389 2.16 -6.29 23.31
CA SER A 389 1.17 -5.71 22.39
C SER A 389 -0.24 -6.19 22.70
N LEU A 390 -1.21 -5.34 22.35
CA LEU A 390 -2.63 -5.62 22.38
C LEU A 390 -3.22 -5.17 21.05
N GLY A 391 -3.88 -6.07 20.34
CA GLY A 391 -4.72 -5.79 19.19
C GLY A 391 -6.16 -6.16 19.49
N LEU A 392 -7.09 -5.26 19.22
CA LEU A 392 -8.53 -5.50 19.27
C LEU A 392 -9.11 -5.13 17.91
N ASN A 393 -9.93 -6.01 17.36
CA ASN A 393 -10.53 -5.86 16.04
C ASN A 393 -12.04 -5.98 16.17
N PHE A 394 -12.77 -4.96 15.76
CA PHE A 394 -14.23 -4.87 15.83
C PHE A 394 -14.80 -4.68 14.42
N PRO A 395 -15.08 -5.78 13.70
CA PRO A 395 -15.71 -5.71 12.40
C PRO A 395 -17.17 -5.31 12.55
N ASN A 396 -17.70 -4.66 11.51
CA ASN A 396 -19.10 -4.29 11.36
C ASN A 396 -19.68 -3.39 12.47
N VAL A 397 -18.84 -2.58 13.13
CA VAL A 397 -19.32 -1.49 14.02
C VAL A 397 -20.28 -0.56 13.25
N PHE A 398 -19.95 -0.31 11.98
CA PHE A 398 -20.86 0.20 10.96
C PHE A 398 -20.96 -0.85 9.84
N PRO A 399 -22.06 -0.91 9.06
CA PRO A 399 -22.16 -1.83 7.94
C PRO A 399 -20.97 -1.69 6.98
N ASN A 400 -20.24 -2.78 6.71
CA ASN A 400 -19.01 -2.79 5.90
C ASN A 400 -17.84 -1.93 6.47
N GLY A 401 -17.89 -1.62 7.76
CA GLY A 401 -16.84 -0.91 8.48
C GLY A 401 -16.05 -1.84 9.41
N ASN A 402 -14.88 -1.41 9.84
CA ASN A 402 -14.06 -2.07 10.84
C ASN A 402 -13.39 -1.01 11.74
N VAL A 403 -13.36 -1.24 13.04
CA VAL A 403 -12.60 -0.45 14.00
C VAL A 403 -11.55 -1.35 14.65
N LYS A 404 -10.27 -0.96 14.55
CA LYS A 404 -9.15 -1.61 15.22
C LYS A 404 -8.59 -0.71 16.30
N ILE A 405 -8.29 -1.27 17.47
CA ILE A 405 -7.59 -0.60 18.56
C ILE A 405 -6.29 -1.34 18.78
N PHE A 406 -5.19 -0.60 18.86
CA PHE A 406 -3.87 -1.15 19.04
C PHE A 406 -3.16 -0.47 20.21
N GLY A 407 -2.47 -1.26 21.01
CA GLY A 407 -1.59 -0.80 22.09
C GLY A 407 -0.27 -1.54 22.05
N TYR A 408 0.83 -0.84 22.31
CA TYR A 408 2.16 -1.44 22.37
C TYR A 408 3.03 -0.75 23.39
N ILE A 409 3.78 -1.53 24.16
CA ILE A 409 4.79 -1.01 25.08
C ILE A 409 6.09 -1.77 24.90
N SER A 410 7.21 -1.07 25.05
CA SER A 410 8.54 -1.66 25.12
C SER A 410 9.37 -0.95 26.16
N ASN A 411 10.31 -1.67 26.78
CA ASN A 411 11.23 -1.11 27.75
C ASN A 411 12.55 -1.87 27.76
N ASP A 412 13.67 -1.14 27.69
CA ASP A 412 15.02 -1.62 27.93
C ASP A 412 15.56 -0.99 29.20
N ILE A 413 16.17 -1.81 30.06
CA ILE A 413 16.84 -1.39 31.28
C ILE A 413 18.24 -2.02 31.26
N LEU A 414 19.21 -1.32 30.67
CA LEU A 414 20.56 -1.82 30.49
C LEU A 414 21.47 -1.23 31.57
N ASN A 415 21.55 -1.92 32.71
CA ASN A 415 22.38 -1.52 33.84
C ASN A 415 23.71 -2.29 33.79
N ASN A 416 24.80 -1.60 33.47
CA ASN A 416 26.12 -2.19 33.38
C ASN A 416 26.70 -2.45 34.77
N THR A 417 27.41 -3.58 34.89
CA THR A 417 28.07 -3.93 36.15
C THR A 417 29.37 -3.13 36.36
N ASP A 418 30.03 -2.70 35.28
CA ASP A 418 31.18 -1.79 35.35
C ASP A 418 30.69 -0.34 35.39
N LEU A 419 30.97 0.35 36.49
CA LEU A 419 30.61 1.77 36.69
C LEU A 419 31.29 2.71 35.68
N ARG A 420 32.30 2.26 34.93
CA ARG A 420 32.94 3.01 33.85
C ARG A 420 32.12 2.99 32.56
N GLU A 421 31.06 2.20 32.51
CA GLU A 421 30.09 2.14 31.42
C GLU A 421 28.79 2.85 31.84
N ALA A 422 28.12 3.47 30.87
CA ALA A 422 26.88 4.19 31.10
C ALA A 422 25.68 3.23 31.10
N ASP A 423 24.65 3.54 31.89
CA ASP A 423 23.39 2.81 31.87
C ASP A 423 22.42 3.44 30.88
N PHE A 424 21.53 2.61 30.31
CA PHE A 424 20.58 3.04 29.29
C PHE A 424 19.17 2.59 29.63
N ASN A 425 18.22 3.51 29.51
CA ASN A 425 16.80 3.21 29.67
C ASN A 425 16.01 3.73 28.48
N TRP A 426 15.32 2.86 27.75
CA TRP A 426 14.51 3.24 26.59
C TRP A 426 13.11 2.67 26.67
N LYS A 427 12.10 3.52 26.53
CA LYS A 427 10.69 3.15 26.63
C LYS A 427 9.93 3.61 25.40
N ASN A 428 9.07 2.75 24.89
CA ASN A 428 8.03 3.12 23.93
C ASN A 428 6.65 2.83 24.51
N LYS A 429 5.70 3.72 24.22
CA LYS A 429 4.27 3.54 24.50
C LYS A 429 3.48 4.04 23.31
N LEU A 430 2.73 3.15 22.67
CA LEU A 430 1.90 3.44 21.52
C LEU A 430 0.46 3.09 21.84
N ILE A 431 -0.48 3.92 21.42
CA ILE A 431 -1.90 3.61 21.37
C ILE A 431 -2.47 4.17 20.07
N GLY A 432 -3.29 3.40 19.37
CA GLY A 432 -3.91 3.81 18.14
C GLY A 432 -5.31 3.25 17.95
N VAL A 433 -6.12 3.99 17.21
CA VAL A 433 -7.44 3.61 16.74
C VAL A 433 -7.46 3.81 15.24
N ASN A 434 -7.79 2.76 14.50
CA ASN A 434 -8.02 2.79 13.06
C ASN A 434 -9.49 2.51 12.80
N TRP A 435 -10.17 3.41 12.11
CA TRP A 435 -11.50 3.19 11.59
C TRP A 435 -11.42 3.10 10.07
N PHE A 436 -11.83 1.97 9.52
CA PHE A 436 -11.92 1.72 8.09
C PHE A 436 -13.39 1.54 7.69
N GLN A 437 -13.81 2.16 6.59
CA GLN A 437 -15.16 2.06 6.07
C GLN A 437 -15.11 1.86 4.55
N LEU A 438 -15.73 0.77 4.09
CA LEU A 438 -15.95 0.56 2.66
C LEU A 438 -17.25 1.26 2.22
N THR A 439 -17.24 1.94 1.08
CA THR A 439 -18.43 2.58 0.51
C THR A 439 -19.07 1.74 -0.61
N GLU A 440 -20.22 2.17 -1.14
CA GLU A 440 -20.90 1.49 -2.27
C GLU A 440 -20.19 1.72 -3.61
N SER A 441 -19.55 2.88 -3.76
CA SER A 441 -18.57 3.16 -4.81
C SER A 441 -17.27 2.40 -4.48
N PRO A 442 -16.35 2.10 -5.42
CA PRO A 442 -15.04 1.50 -5.11
C PRO A 442 -14.11 2.44 -4.31
N MET A 443 -14.67 3.28 -3.43
CA MET A 443 -13.97 4.16 -2.53
C MET A 443 -13.97 3.61 -1.11
N PHE A 444 -12.93 3.94 -0.36
CA PHE A 444 -12.85 3.69 1.08
C PHE A 444 -12.45 4.94 1.85
N VAL A 445 -12.86 4.96 3.12
CA VAL A 445 -12.44 5.95 4.10
C VAL A 445 -11.65 5.22 5.18
N GLU A 446 -10.47 5.75 5.50
CA GLU A 446 -9.64 5.27 6.59
C GLU A 446 -9.26 6.45 7.47
N VAL A 447 -9.57 6.36 8.77
CA VAL A 447 -9.26 7.36 9.77
C VAL A 447 -8.36 6.71 10.81
N ASN A 448 -7.18 7.25 11.01
CA ASN A 448 -6.26 6.83 12.06
C ASN A 448 -6.18 7.93 13.11
N PHE A 449 -6.27 7.55 14.37
CA PHE A 449 -5.89 8.38 15.50
C PHE A 449 -4.84 7.64 16.30
N TYR A 450 -3.73 8.27 16.64
CA TYR A 450 -2.71 7.63 17.45
C TYR A 450 -1.96 8.59 18.36
N TYR A 451 -1.41 8.00 19.42
CA TYR A 451 -0.43 8.60 20.31
C TYR A 451 0.80 7.68 20.40
N SER A 452 1.99 8.26 20.20
CA SER A 452 3.28 7.61 20.32
C SER A 452 4.16 8.39 21.28
N LYS A 453 4.64 7.72 22.32
CA LYS A 453 5.62 8.27 23.27
C LYS A 453 6.89 7.44 23.25
N PHE A 454 8.02 8.11 23.09
CA PHE A 454 9.34 7.54 23.33
C PHE A 454 10.04 8.32 24.44
N GLU A 455 10.65 7.60 25.37
CA GLU A 455 11.48 8.17 26.44
C GLU A 455 12.82 7.45 26.44
N GLY A 456 13.92 8.21 26.44
CA GLY A 456 15.28 7.66 26.42
C GLY A 456 16.19 8.39 27.38
N GLU A 457 16.84 7.63 28.26
CA GLU A 457 17.70 8.12 29.31
C GLU A 457 19.07 7.43 29.25
N ILE A 458 20.12 8.22 29.43
CA ILE A 458 21.50 7.75 29.56
C ILE A 458 22.03 8.25 30.89
N GLU A 459 22.32 7.32 31.79
CA GLU A 459 22.96 7.60 33.07
C GLU A 459 24.48 7.33 32.92
N PRO A 460 25.34 8.36 33.00
CA PRO A 460 26.76 8.18 32.70
C PRO A 460 27.52 7.27 33.65
N ASN A 461 27.06 7.09 34.89
CA ASN A 461 27.88 6.55 35.98
C ASN A 461 29.24 7.29 36.08
N LEU A 462 30.35 6.56 36.08
CA LEU A 462 31.73 7.08 36.02
C LEU A 462 32.30 7.09 34.59
N SER A 463 31.46 6.87 33.58
CA SER A 463 31.89 6.92 32.17
C SER A 463 32.11 8.38 31.70
N SER A 464 32.70 8.53 30.52
CA SER A 464 32.86 9.83 29.86
C SER A 464 31.61 10.29 29.09
N VAL A 465 30.54 9.52 29.10
CA VAL A 465 29.30 9.83 28.38
C VAL A 465 28.58 10.98 29.07
N ARG A 466 27.91 11.84 28.31
CA ARG A 466 27.11 12.93 28.90
C ARG A 466 25.75 12.38 29.31
N PRO A 467 25.17 12.85 30.44
CA PRO A 467 23.82 12.49 30.78
C PRO A 467 22.88 13.02 29.70
N GLN A 468 21.93 12.19 29.27
CA GLN A 468 20.94 12.55 28.26
C GLN A 468 19.57 12.09 28.72
N ASN A 469 18.57 12.94 28.51
CA ASN A 469 17.17 12.59 28.66
C ASN A 469 16.42 13.18 27.48
N ASN A 470 15.81 12.31 26.67
CA ASN A 470 15.10 12.66 25.46
C ASN A 470 13.68 12.09 25.54
N SER A 471 12.68 12.90 25.24
CA SER A 471 11.29 12.47 25.10
C SER A 471 10.75 12.93 23.75
N ILE A 472 9.96 12.08 23.10
CA ILE A 472 9.18 12.42 21.92
C ILE A 472 7.73 12.05 22.22
N ASP A 473 6.84 13.01 22.05
CA ASP A 473 5.39 12.83 22.17
C ASP A 473 4.76 13.21 20.82
N ASP A 474 4.10 12.26 20.18
CA ASP A 474 3.46 12.42 18.87
C ASP A 474 1.99 12.04 18.98
N ILE A 475 1.10 13.00 18.74
CA ILE A 475 -0.35 12.81 18.66
C ILE A 475 -0.75 13.20 17.23
N THR A 476 -1.35 12.27 16.50
CA THR A 476 -1.72 12.52 15.11
C THR A 476 -3.08 11.92 14.79
N MET A 477 -3.80 12.62 13.92
CA MET A 477 -4.96 12.13 13.19
C MET A 477 -4.63 12.13 11.70
N ASP A 478 -4.85 11.01 11.02
CA ASP A 478 -4.69 10.84 9.57
C ASP A 478 -6.04 10.43 8.98
N VAL A 479 -6.38 11.00 7.83
CA VAL A 479 -7.57 10.64 7.06
C VAL A 479 -7.16 10.34 5.63
N ASN A 480 -7.40 9.10 5.20
CA ASN A 480 -7.14 8.63 3.85
C ASN A 480 -8.47 8.33 3.15
N LEU A 481 -8.66 8.95 1.99
CA LEU A 481 -9.82 8.80 1.12
C LEU A 481 -9.30 8.41 -0.26
N ARG A 482 -9.66 7.21 -0.72
CA ARG A 482 -9.24 6.69 -2.03
C ARG A 482 -10.40 6.04 -2.75
#